data_AF-A0A832GXK0-F1
#
_entry.id   AF-A0A832GXK0-F1
#
_cell.length_a   1.000
_cell.length_b   1.000
_cell.length_c   1.000
_cell.angle_alpha   90.00
_cell.angle_beta   90.00
_cell.angle_gamma   90.00
#
_symmetry.space_group_name_H-M   'P 1'
#
loop_
_entity.id
_entity.type
_entity.pdbx_description
1 polymer ?
#
loop_
_entity_poly.entity_id
_entity_poly.type
_entity_poly.pdbx_seq_one_letter_code
_entity_poly.pdbx_strand_id
1 'polypeptide(L)'
;MQRNLESRVSGRAPLADCEGKLEGALTLLKGYGIECDLTCGELLAYLSGPTYTGDTVAAEQIASDDLLFLHEVAEACILKSMGYEMDEGTAVRAYPDAYRAHLRAMEVELREAERRGRANHVRERCRDLESYIEDPLLPEDARPAVAELLQRHCR
;
A
#
# COMPACT_ATOMS: atom_id res chain seq x y z
N MET A 1 15.55 -46.68 -15.53
CA MET A 1 14.71 -46.37 -14.36
C MET A 1 15.30 -45.15 -13.66
N GLN A 2 14.83 -43.96 -13.98
CA GLN A 2 15.16 -42.74 -13.26
C GLN A 2 13.88 -41.96 -13.01
N ARG A 3 13.70 -41.58 -11.74
CA ARG A 3 12.47 -41.13 -11.11
C ARG A 3 12.16 -39.68 -11.47
N ASN A 4 10.87 -39.42 -11.59
CA ASN A 4 10.15 -38.15 -11.49
C ASN A 4 10.95 -36.97 -10.93
N LEU A 5 11.12 -35.93 -11.75
CA LEU A 5 11.08 -34.55 -11.29
C LEU A 5 9.72 -33.98 -11.71
N GLU A 6 8.75 -34.10 -10.81
CA GLU A 6 7.57 -33.25 -10.87
C GLU A 6 8.03 -31.83 -10.52
N SER A 7 7.96 -30.96 -11.53
CA SER A 7 8.03 -29.51 -11.39
C SER A 7 7.03 -29.08 -10.32
N ARG A 8 7.54 -28.67 -9.16
CA ARG A 8 6.77 -27.96 -8.14
C ARG A 8 6.35 -26.63 -8.73
N VAL A 9 5.17 -26.60 -9.34
CA VAL A 9 4.38 -25.39 -9.48
C VAL A 9 4.19 -24.88 -8.05
N SER A 10 4.87 -23.79 -7.74
CA SER A 10 4.71 -23.06 -6.47
C SER A 10 3.26 -22.60 -6.41
N GLY A 11 2.42 -23.38 -5.74
CA GLY A 11 1.01 -23.05 -5.54
C GLY A 11 0.91 -21.84 -4.61
N ARG A 12 0.85 -20.64 -5.20
CA ARG A 12 0.32 -19.44 -4.54
C ARG A 12 -1.17 -19.68 -4.30
N ALA A 13 -1.55 -19.84 -3.04
CA ALA A 13 -2.95 -19.81 -2.68
C ALA A 13 -3.44 -18.36 -2.81
N PRO A 14 -4.52 -18.08 -3.56
CA PRO A 14 -5.07 -16.73 -3.65
C PRO A 14 -5.51 -16.26 -2.26
N LEU A 15 -5.42 -14.95 -2.03
CA LEU A 15 -6.12 -14.25 -0.95
C LEU A 15 -7.53 -14.85 -0.82
N ALA A 16 -7.76 -15.64 0.21
CA ALA A 16 -9.06 -16.23 0.45
C ALA A 16 -10.02 -15.07 0.74
N ASP A 17 -10.82 -14.71 -0.26
CA ASP A 17 -11.70 -13.54 -0.32
C ASP A 17 -11.01 -12.17 -0.52
N CYS A 18 -10.19 -12.04 -1.59
CA CYS A 18 -9.73 -10.71 -2.03
C CYS A 18 -10.90 -9.77 -2.34
N GLU A 19 -11.90 -10.25 -3.09
CA GLU A 19 -12.98 -9.40 -3.61
C GLU A 19 -13.80 -8.76 -2.48
N GLY A 20 -14.20 -9.54 -1.48
CA GLY A 20 -14.94 -9.01 -0.32
C GLY A 20 -14.12 -8.00 0.50
N LYS A 21 -12.82 -8.26 0.69
CA LYS A 21 -11.93 -7.30 1.38
C LYS A 21 -11.75 -6.01 0.59
N LEU A 22 -11.57 -6.14 -0.72
CA LEU A 22 -11.42 -5.00 -1.62
C LEU A 22 -12.69 -4.14 -1.63
N GLU A 23 -13.88 -4.75 -1.74
CA GLU A 23 -15.16 -4.04 -1.67
C GLU A 23 -15.30 -3.26 -0.35
N GLY A 24 -14.95 -3.88 0.78
CA GLY A 24 -14.94 -3.23 2.09
C GLY A 24 -13.98 -2.05 2.16
N ALA A 25 -12.76 -2.21 1.65
CA ALA A 25 -11.76 -1.15 1.60
C ALA A 25 -12.21 0.02 0.70
N LEU A 26 -12.68 -0.26 -0.52
CA LEU A 26 -13.20 0.75 -1.45
C LEU A 26 -14.40 1.51 -0.86
N THR A 27 -15.27 0.82 -0.12
CA THR A 27 -16.38 1.47 0.59
C THR A 27 -15.89 2.43 1.67
N LEU A 28 -14.87 2.05 2.43
CA LEU A 28 -14.26 2.89 3.45
C LEU A 28 -13.55 4.12 2.83
N LEU A 29 -12.85 3.93 1.71
CA LEU A 29 -12.11 4.97 1.00
C LEU A 29 -12.99 6.12 0.48
N LYS A 30 -14.26 5.84 0.15
CA LYS A 30 -15.24 6.88 -0.17
C LYS A 30 -15.38 7.92 0.96
N GLY A 31 -15.30 7.48 2.22
CA GLY A 31 -15.31 8.37 3.39
C GLY A 31 -14.09 9.29 3.48
N TYR A 32 -13.01 8.96 2.77
CA TYR A 32 -11.80 9.75 2.63
C TYR A 32 -11.74 10.54 1.31
N GLY A 33 -12.81 10.51 0.50
CA GLY A 33 -12.87 11.18 -0.80
C GLY A 33 -12.05 10.49 -1.90
N ILE A 34 -11.73 9.20 -1.74
CA ILE A 34 -11.03 8.39 -2.72
C ILE A 34 -12.03 7.43 -3.35
N GLU A 35 -12.22 7.56 -4.66
CA GLU A 35 -13.05 6.66 -5.47
C GLU A 35 -12.20 6.05 -6.58
N CYS A 36 -12.34 4.75 -6.79
CA CYS A 36 -11.59 4.02 -7.80
C CYS A 36 -12.33 2.74 -8.16
N ASP A 37 -12.17 2.33 -9.42
CA ASP A 37 -12.59 1.03 -9.93
C ASP A 37 -11.37 0.10 -9.95
N LEU A 38 -10.91 -0.32 -8.76
CA LEU A 38 -9.77 -1.23 -8.63
C LEU A 38 -10.28 -2.67 -8.56
N THR A 39 -9.67 -3.57 -9.31
CA THR A 39 -9.96 -5.01 -9.26
C THR A 39 -8.93 -5.76 -8.43
N CYS A 40 -9.29 -6.95 -7.95
CA CYS A 40 -8.34 -7.82 -7.25
C CYS A 40 -7.16 -8.26 -8.13
N GLY A 41 -7.37 -8.43 -9.43
CA GLY A 41 -6.29 -8.76 -10.37
C GLY A 41 -5.26 -7.63 -10.46
N GLU A 42 -5.73 -6.40 -10.59
CA GLU A 42 -4.88 -5.19 -10.60
C GLU A 42 -4.12 -5.01 -9.29
N LEU A 43 -4.81 -5.13 -8.15
CA LEU A 43 -4.17 -5.01 -6.83
C LEU A 43 -3.10 -6.10 -6.64
N LEU A 44 -3.41 -7.35 -6.98
CA LEU A 44 -2.44 -8.45 -6.86
C LEU A 44 -1.24 -8.27 -7.78
N ALA A 45 -1.45 -7.78 -9.01
CA ALA A 45 -0.35 -7.45 -9.92
C ALA A 45 0.53 -6.35 -9.33
N TYR A 46 -0.05 -5.24 -8.90
CA TYR A 46 0.64 -4.15 -8.23
C TYR A 46 1.49 -4.65 -7.04
N LEU A 47 0.88 -5.40 -6.12
CA LEU A 47 1.53 -5.92 -4.91
C LEU A 47 2.61 -6.97 -5.17
N SER A 48 2.61 -7.61 -6.34
CA SER A 48 3.62 -8.62 -6.69
C SER A 48 4.75 -8.07 -7.55
N GLY A 49 4.69 -6.77 -7.87
CA GLY A 49 5.70 -6.03 -8.61
C GLY A 49 6.90 -5.59 -7.78
N PRO A 50 8.02 -5.24 -8.42
CA PRO A 50 9.10 -4.51 -7.75
C PRO A 50 8.63 -3.12 -7.26
N THR A 51 9.19 -2.69 -6.15
CA THR A 51 9.07 -1.31 -5.64
C THR A 51 10.31 -0.49 -6.04
N TYR A 52 10.19 0.84 -5.99
CA TYR A 52 11.33 1.74 -6.24
C TYR A 52 12.36 1.75 -5.10
N THR A 53 11.98 1.29 -3.90
CA THR A 53 12.89 1.08 -2.76
C THR A 53 13.59 -0.28 -2.81
N GLY A 54 13.02 -1.24 -3.55
CA GLY A 54 13.48 -2.63 -3.59
C GLY A 54 12.95 -3.49 -2.44
N ASP A 55 12.07 -2.94 -1.58
CA ASP A 55 11.42 -3.68 -0.51
C ASP A 55 10.42 -4.70 -1.07
N THR A 56 10.33 -5.84 -0.39
CA THR A 56 9.36 -6.89 -0.69
C THR A 56 8.53 -7.17 0.56
N VAL A 57 7.24 -6.83 0.52
CA VAL A 57 6.25 -7.30 1.51
C VAL A 57 5.41 -8.36 0.82
N ALA A 58 5.19 -9.51 1.48
CA ALA A 58 4.38 -10.57 0.89
C ALA A 58 2.90 -10.18 0.93
N ALA A 59 2.16 -10.42 -0.16
CA ALA A 59 0.73 -10.10 -0.28
C ALA A 59 -0.12 -10.73 0.84
N GLU A 60 0.31 -11.88 1.36
CA GLU A 60 -0.34 -12.56 2.49
C GLU A 60 -0.19 -11.77 3.81
N GLN A 61 0.96 -11.12 4.02
CA GLN A 61 1.19 -10.26 5.18
C GLN A 61 0.29 -9.03 5.09
N ILE A 62 0.21 -8.42 3.91
CA ILE A 62 -0.67 -7.28 3.63
C ILE A 62 -2.13 -7.65 3.93
N ALA A 63 -2.61 -8.78 3.40
CA ALA A 63 -3.99 -9.16 3.61
C ALA A 63 -4.33 -9.61 5.03
N SER A 64 -3.34 -9.95 5.85
CA SER A 64 -3.55 -10.31 7.26
C SER A 64 -3.70 -9.10 8.19
N ASP A 65 -3.39 -7.90 7.70
CA ASP A 65 -3.52 -6.64 8.42
C ASP A 65 -4.47 -5.69 7.68
N ASP A 66 -5.67 -5.49 8.21
CA ASP A 66 -6.70 -4.66 7.56
C ASP A 66 -6.27 -3.21 7.34
N LEU A 67 -5.35 -2.67 8.15
CA LEU A 67 -4.85 -1.30 7.97
C LEU A 67 -3.80 -1.24 6.86
N LEU A 68 -2.90 -2.24 6.80
CA LEU A 68 -1.96 -2.36 5.70
C LEU A 68 -2.67 -2.66 4.38
N PHE A 69 -3.69 -3.53 4.38
CA PHE A 69 -4.50 -3.75 3.18
C PHE A 69 -5.21 -2.47 2.72
N LEU A 70 -5.78 -1.69 3.65
CA LEU A 70 -6.39 -0.40 3.33
C LEU A 70 -5.38 0.57 2.72
N HIS A 71 -4.16 0.61 3.25
CA HIS A 71 -3.06 1.42 2.73
C HIS A 71 -2.79 1.10 1.26
N GLU A 72 -2.56 -0.18 0.95
CA GLU A 72 -2.21 -0.60 -0.42
C GLU A 72 -3.34 -0.35 -1.43
N VAL A 73 -4.60 -0.57 -1.01
CA VAL A 73 -5.76 -0.23 -1.84
C VAL A 73 -5.82 1.28 -2.06
N ALA A 74 -5.60 2.10 -1.03
CA ALA A 74 -5.61 3.55 -1.15
C ALA A 74 -4.52 4.04 -2.12
N GLU A 75 -3.30 3.52 -2.02
CA GLU A 75 -2.18 3.89 -2.89
C GLU A 75 -2.49 3.56 -4.35
N ALA A 76 -2.90 2.32 -4.63
CA ALA A 76 -3.28 1.90 -5.98
C ALA A 76 -4.42 2.75 -6.55
N CYS A 77 -5.43 3.07 -5.73
CA CYS A 77 -6.53 3.95 -6.12
C CYS A 77 -6.07 5.37 -6.46
N ILE A 78 -5.16 5.92 -5.67
CA ILE A 78 -4.61 7.26 -5.88
C ILE A 78 -3.78 7.29 -7.17
N LEU A 79 -2.92 6.30 -7.38
CA LEU A 79 -2.15 6.19 -8.62
C LEU A 79 -3.06 6.03 -9.85
N LYS A 80 -4.10 5.21 -9.74
CA LYS A 80 -5.08 5.05 -10.81
C LYS A 80 -5.83 6.36 -11.10
N SER A 81 -6.15 7.16 -10.08
CA SER A 81 -6.73 8.51 -10.26
C SER A 81 -5.78 9.52 -10.94
N MET A 82 -4.47 9.27 -10.88
CA MET A 82 -3.44 10.04 -11.59
C MET A 82 -3.25 9.57 -13.04
N GLY A 83 -3.94 8.50 -13.45
CA GLY A 83 -3.92 7.98 -14.83
C GLY A 83 -2.98 6.79 -15.04
N TYR A 84 -2.46 6.17 -13.98
CA TYR A 84 -1.63 4.98 -14.09
C TYR A 84 -2.49 3.70 -14.25
N GLU A 85 -2.09 2.82 -15.16
CA GLU A 85 -2.56 1.44 -15.20
C GLU A 85 -1.90 0.64 -14.08
N MET A 86 -2.65 -0.25 -13.42
CA MET A 86 -2.19 -1.05 -12.28
C MET A 86 -1.69 -2.42 -12.75
N ASP A 87 -0.40 -2.62 -12.65
CA ASP A 87 0.33 -3.85 -12.99
C ASP A 87 1.61 -3.99 -12.14
N GLU A 88 2.40 -5.06 -12.36
CA GLU A 88 3.63 -5.31 -11.61
C GLU A 88 4.70 -4.22 -11.77
N GLY A 89 4.70 -3.44 -12.86
CA GLY A 89 5.71 -2.40 -13.08
C GLY A 89 5.33 -1.03 -12.50
N THR A 90 4.13 -0.90 -11.95
CA THR A 90 3.50 0.39 -11.67
C THR A 90 4.27 1.21 -10.63
N ALA A 91 4.64 0.62 -9.49
CA ALA A 91 5.34 1.34 -8.42
C ALA A 91 6.65 1.98 -8.91
N VAL A 92 7.42 1.27 -9.76
CA VAL A 92 8.66 1.79 -10.33
C VAL A 92 8.39 2.85 -11.40
N ARG A 93 7.45 2.60 -12.32
CA ARG A 93 7.13 3.56 -13.41
C ARG A 93 6.52 4.86 -12.89
N ALA A 94 5.75 4.78 -11.82
CA ALA A 94 5.05 5.92 -11.24
C ALA A 94 5.93 6.74 -10.31
N TYR A 95 7.17 6.34 -9.99
CA TYR A 95 8.06 7.20 -9.20
C TYR A 95 8.34 8.52 -9.96
N PRO A 96 8.23 9.70 -9.33
CA PRO A 96 8.04 9.96 -7.89
C PRO A 96 6.59 10.04 -7.38
N ASP A 97 5.58 9.95 -8.25
CA ASP A 97 4.16 10.00 -7.88
C ASP A 97 3.74 8.83 -6.96
N ALA A 98 4.36 7.66 -7.10
CA ALA A 98 4.21 6.54 -6.15
C ALA A 98 4.52 6.96 -4.71
N TYR A 99 5.59 7.72 -4.48
CA TYR A 99 5.91 8.23 -3.14
C TYR A 99 4.81 9.16 -2.60
N ARG A 100 4.25 10.02 -3.47
CA ARG A 100 3.16 10.94 -3.08
C ARG A 100 1.87 10.18 -2.80
N ALA A 101 1.57 9.15 -3.59
CA ALA A 101 0.44 8.26 -3.37
C ALA A 101 0.58 7.51 -2.03
N HIS A 102 1.77 6.99 -1.75
CA HIS A 102 2.14 6.35 -0.48
C HIS A 102 1.89 7.26 0.73
N LEU A 103 2.35 8.51 0.71
CA LEU A 103 2.09 9.44 1.82
C LEU A 103 0.60 9.73 2.03
N ARG A 104 -0.16 9.84 0.95
CA ARG A 104 -1.62 10.02 1.03
C ARG A 104 -2.34 8.76 1.53
N ALA A 105 -1.89 7.58 1.11
CA ALA A 105 -2.38 6.30 1.63
C ALA A 105 -2.09 6.14 3.13
N MET A 106 -0.88 6.56 3.56
CA MET A 106 -0.49 6.57 4.96
C MET A 106 -1.36 7.51 5.81
N GLU A 107 -1.81 8.65 5.28
CA GLU A 107 -2.78 9.51 5.98
C GLU A 107 -4.10 8.76 6.24
N VAL A 108 -4.62 8.03 5.25
CA VAL A 108 -5.83 7.22 5.39
C VAL A 108 -5.64 6.14 6.45
N GLU A 109 -4.53 5.41 6.38
CA GLU A 109 -4.15 4.36 7.34
C GLU A 109 -4.07 4.92 8.77
N LEU A 110 -3.37 6.03 8.98
CA LEU A 110 -3.21 6.68 10.28
C LEU A 110 -4.54 7.14 10.87
N ARG A 111 -5.36 7.85 10.08
CA ARG A 111 -6.69 8.30 10.52
C ARG A 111 -7.59 7.14 10.89
N GLU A 112 -7.53 6.05 10.13
CA GLU A 112 -8.31 4.86 10.41
C GLU A 112 -7.79 4.12 11.65
N ALA A 113 -6.47 4.04 11.83
CA ALA A 113 -5.83 3.47 13.01
C ALA A 113 -6.24 4.24 14.28
N GLU A 114 -6.22 5.57 14.25
CA GLU A 114 -6.70 6.44 15.34
C GLU A 114 -8.17 6.19 15.64
N ARG A 115 -9.03 6.19 14.61
CA ARG A 115 -10.47 5.93 14.75
C ARG A 115 -10.75 4.57 15.40
N ARG A 116 -9.92 3.57 15.13
CA ARG A 116 -10.00 2.21 15.70
C ARG A 116 -9.25 2.06 17.04
N GLY A 117 -8.62 3.11 17.56
CA GLY A 117 -7.84 3.07 18.80
C GLY A 117 -6.55 2.25 18.72
N ARG A 118 -5.98 2.07 17.53
CA ARG A 118 -4.79 1.24 17.25
C ARG A 118 -3.50 2.02 17.51
N ALA A 119 -3.31 2.49 18.74
CA ALA A 119 -2.20 3.38 19.10
C ALA A 119 -0.79 2.82 18.83
N ASN A 120 -0.59 1.49 18.91
CA ASN A 120 0.70 0.88 18.58
C ASN A 120 1.05 1.06 17.10
N HIS A 121 0.06 0.85 16.23
CA HIS A 121 0.17 1.00 14.79
C HIS A 121 0.53 2.44 14.41
N VAL A 122 -0.15 3.41 15.02
CA VAL A 122 0.14 4.84 14.84
C VAL A 122 1.60 5.14 15.22
N ARG A 123 2.06 4.66 16.39
CA ARG A 123 3.45 4.88 16.81
C ARG A 123 4.48 4.23 15.90
N GLU A 124 4.18 3.08 15.31
CA GLU A 124 5.06 2.44 14.32
C GLU A 124 5.16 3.30 13.06
N ARG A 125 4.03 3.71 12.50
CA ARG A 125 4.01 4.60 11.31
C ARG A 125 4.64 5.97 11.54
N CYS A 126 4.56 6.49 12.76
CA CYS A 126 5.28 7.71 13.13
C CYS A 126 6.80 7.55 13.05
N ARG A 127 7.34 6.40 13.45
CA ARG A 127 8.78 6.12 13.31
C ARG A 127 9.17 5.99 11.84
N ASP A 128 8.30 5.39 11.02
CA ASP A 128 8.53 5.31 9.58
C ASP A 128 8.57 6.72 8.96
N LEU A 129 7.61 7.59 9.28
CA LEU A 129 7.58 8.99 8.83
C LEU A 129 8.80 9.78 9.28
N GLU A 130 9.27 9.58 10.52
CA GLU A 130 10.51 10.18 11.01
C GLU A 130 11.72 9.74 10.16
N SER A 131 11.77 8.46 9.77
CA SER A 131 12.84 7.93 8.93
C SER A 131 12.82 8.50 7.51
N TYR A 132 11.67 8.90 6.98
CA TYR A 132 11.54 9.45 5.63
C TYR A 132 12.26 10.79 5.46
N ILE A 133 12.48 11.55 6.53
CA ILE A 133 13.19 12.84 6.47
C ILE A 133 14.60 12.68 5.87
N GLU A 134 15.24 11.54 6.15
CA GLU A 134 16.58 11.16 5.73
C GLU A 134 16.57 10.20 4.53
N ASP A 135 15.40 9.87 3.98
CA ASP A 135 15.26 8.99 2.83
C ASP A 135 15.81 9.68 1.57
N PRO A 136 16.85 9.13 0.91
CA PRO A 136 17.41 9.71 -0.31
C PRO A 136 16.44 9.69 -1.50
N LEU A 137 15.36 8.90 -1.44
CA LEU A 137 14.32 8.81 -2.46
C LEU A 137 13.12 9.72 -2.19
N LEU A 138 13.09 10.45 -1.05
CA LEU A 138 12.02 11.40 -0.76
C LEU A 138 12.04 12.57 -1.77
N PRO A 139 10.99 12.77 -2.57
CA PRO A 139 10.90 13.93 -3.45
C PRO A 139 10.92 15.24 -2.64
N GLU A 140 11.66 16.24 -3.11
CA GLU A 140 11.85 17.51 -2.37
C GLU A 140 10.51 18.20 -2.06
N ASP A 141 9.57 18.16 -3.01
CA ASP A 141 8.23 18.72 -2.89
C ASP A 141 7.30 17.92 -1.96
N ALA A 142 7.67 16.68 -1.61
CA ALA A 142 6.92 15.83 -0.69
C ALA A 142 7.34 16.02 0.79
N ARG A 143 8.48 16.68 1.07
CA ARG A 143 8.94 16.98 2.45
C ARG A 143 7.88 17.67 3.31
N PRO A 144 7.14 18.69 2.83
CA PRO A 144 6.09 19.33 3.62
C PRO A 144 4.97 18.36 4.04
N ALA A 145 4.63 17.38 3.18
CA ALA A 145 3.58 16.41 3.48
C ALA A 145 4.00 15.46 4.62
N VAL A 146 5.26 15.01 4.63
CA VAL A 146 5.81 14.21 5.76
C VAL A 146 5.73 15.00 7.07
N ALA A 147 6.15 16.27 7.05
CA ALA A 147 6.11 17.13 8.25
C ALA A 147 4.67 17.34 8.75
N GLU A 148 3.71 17.49 7.84
CA GLU A 148 2.30 17.64 8.19
C GLU A 148 1.72 16.37 8.83
N LEU A 149 2.04 15.19 8.29
CA LEU A 149 1.62 13.90 8.88
C LEU A 149 2.16 13.72 10.29
N LEU A 150 3.46 14.00 10.50
CA LEU A 150 4.09 13.96 11.81
C LEU A 150 3.39 14.89 12.81
N GLN A 151 3.10 16.14 12.42
CA GLN A 151 2.44 17.11 13.30
C GLN A 151 1.02 16.71 13.69
N ARG A 152 0.28 16.07 12.77
CA ARG A 152 -1.11 15.66 12.97
C ARG A 152 -1.22 14.41 13.84
N HIS A 153 -0.38 13.41 13.60
CA HIS A 153 -0.59 12.05 14.12
C HIS A 153 0.43 11.61 15.19
N CYS A 154 1.61 12.22 15.26
CA CYS A 154 2.76 11.69 16.01
C CYS A 154 3.08 12.43 17.31
N ARG A 155 2.05 12.84 18.04
CA ARG A 155 2.19 13.62 19.29
C ARG A 155 2.46 12.78 20.51
#